data_AF-A0A9D5Y321-F1
#
_entry.id   AF-A0A9D5Y321-F1
#
_cell.length_a   1.000
_cell.length_b   1.000
_cell.length_c   1.000
_cell.angle_alpha   90.00
_cell.angle_beta   90.00
_cell.angle_gamma   90.00
#
_symmetry.space_group_name_H-M   'P 1'
#
loop_
_entity.id
_entity.type
_entity.pdbx_description
1 polymer ?
#
loop_
_entity_poly.entity_id
_entity_poly.type
_entity_poly.pdbx_seq_one_letter_code
_entity_poly.pdbx_strand_id
1 'polypeptide(L)'
;MSEMSFITQLVVVVAALLYITKELSTRFEVALRRYCERHVNSINSLHRNTEEEIRTEFDFWWSDGPANDVQESLLTDPIVREQLQLVPEEMQDAAISSLLVEFQREAMHLAVHARLGSREADLHSKLPRIRGLRSVMLDQYEGHQSELKRVREKLFERKVDVEELERHFA
;
A
#
# COMPACT_ATOMS: atom_id res chain seq x y z
N MET A 1 33.54 -1.36 56.19
CA MET A 1 32.39 -1.33 55.25
C MET A 1 32.05 0.13 55.04
N SER A 2 32.29 0.68 53.86
CA SER A 2 32.06 2.10 53.57
C SER A 2 30.56 2.34 53.40
N GLU A 3 29.95 3.06 54.34
CA GLU A 3 28.60 3.59 54.19
C GLU A 3 28.58 4.53 52.98
N MET A 4 27.92 4.14 51.90
CA MET A 4 27.67 5.06 50.79
C MET A 4 26.80 6.20 51.28
N SER A 5 27.20 7.44 50.98
CA SER A 5 26.39 8.61 51.31
C SER A 5 25.03 8.51 50.61
N PHE A 6 23.99 9.06 51.25
CA PHE A 6 22.62 9.11 50.72
C PHE A 6 22.56 9.64 49.28
N ILE A 7 23.43 10.59 48.93
CA ILE A 7 23.52 11.17 47.57
C ILE A 7 24.02 10.13 46.57
N THR A 8 25.03 9.33 46.94
CA THR A 8 25.56 8.26 46.08
C THR A 8 24.51 7.17 45.85
N GLN A 9 23.76 6.79 46.89
CA GLN A 9 22.65 5.83 46.75
C GLN A 9 21.55 6.37 45.84
N LEU A 10 21.17 7.64 45.99
CA LEU A 10 20.17 8.28 45.13
C LEU A 10 20.60 8.32 43.66
N VAL A 11 21.87 8.67 43.37
CA VAL A 11 22.42 8.67 42.01
C VAL A 11 22.38 7.27 41.39
N VAL A 12 22.74 6.23 42.17
CA VAL A 12 22.71 4.83 41.70
C VAL A 12 21.27 4.38 41.40
N VAL A 13 20.30 4.71 42.24
CA VAL A 13 18.88 4.38 42.01
C VAL A 13 18.33 5.08 40.78
N VAL A 14 18.61 6.38 40.61
CA VAL A 14 18.18 7.13 39.42
C VAL A 14 18.82 6.55 38.14
N ALA A 15 20.12 6.25 38.17
CA ALA A 15 20.80 5.64 37.04
C ALA A 15 20.22 4.25 36.70
N ALA A 16 19.91 3.43 37.70
CA ALA A 16 19.27 2.14 37.52
C ALA A 16 17.86 2.27 36.91
N LEU A 17 17.05 3.22 37.39
CA LEU A 17 15.71 3.49 36.83
C LEU A 17 15.79 3.97 35.39
N LEU A 18 16.72 4.86 35.05
CA LEU A 18 16.94 5.33 33.67
C LEU A 18 17.36 4.17 32.76
N TYR A 19 18.26 3.30 33.23
CA TYR A 19 18.69 2.12 32.48
C TYR A 19 17.54 1.14 32.24
N ILE A 20 16.78 0.79 33.29
CA ILE A 20 15.62 -0.11 33.19
C ILE A 20 14.57 0.48 32.25
N THR A 21 14.31 1.78 32.33
CA THR A 21 13.34 2.47 31.45
C THR A 21 13.80 2.43 30.00
N LYS A 22 15.09 2.64 29.73
CA LYS A 22 15.66 2.56 28.39
C LYS A 22 15.58 1.14 27.82
N GLU A 23 15.93 0.13 28.62
CA GLU A 23 15.86 -1.28 28.24
C GLU A 23 14.41 -1.72 27.96
N LEU A 24 13.46 -1.29 28.79
CA LEU A 24 12.03 -1.51 28.57
C LEU A 24 11.53 -0.81 27.30
N SER A 25 11.94 0.45 27.05
CA SER A 25 11.61 1.17 25.81
C SER A 25 12.11 0.41 24.59
N THR A 26 13.35 -0.06 24.63
CA THR A 26 13.98 -0.78 23.52
C THR A 26 13.26 -2.10 23.24
N ARG A 27 12.94 -2.87 24.29
CA ARG A 27 12.17 -4.12 24.14
C ARG A 27 10.76 -3.87 23.62
N PHE A 28 10.12 -2.79 24.07
CA PHE A 28 8.80 -2.40 23.61
C PHE A 28 8.83 -2.00 22.13
N GLU A 29 9.80 -1.20 21.69
CA GLU A 29 9.99 -0.83 20.28
C GLU A 29 10.21 -2.05 19.39
N VAL A 30 11.06 -3.01 19.80
CA VAL A 30 11.29 -4.25 19.05
C VAL A 30 10.01 -5.09 18.95
N ALA A 31 9.29 -5.25 20.06
CA ALA A 31 8.02 -5.98 20.07
C ALA A 31 6.97 -5.29 19.19
N LEU A 32 6.92 -3.95 19.22
CA LEU A 32 6.02 -3.15 18.43
C LEU A 32 6.32 -3.28 16.94
N ARG A 33 7.58 -3.12 16.55
CA ARG A 33 8.03 -3.29 15.17
C ARG A 33 7.67 -4.67 14.62
N ARG A 34 7.94 -5.74 15.37
CA ARG A 34 7.56 -7.11 14.98
C ARG A 34 6.05 -7.30 14.85
N TYR A 35 5.27 -6.56 15.62
CA TYR A 35 3.82 -6.57 15.48
C TYR A 35 3.39 -5.84 14.20
N CYS A 36 3.93 -4.65 13.93
CA CYS A 36 3.70 -3.92 12.68
C CYS A 36 4.04 -4.79 11.46
N GLU A 37 5.23 -5.39 11.46
CA GLU A 37 5.71 -6.24 10.38
C GLU A 37 4.75 -7.42 10.14
N ARG A 38 4.28 -8.09 11.19
CA ARG A 38 3.29 -9.17 11.06
C ARG A 38 1.95 -8.68 10.51
N HIS A 39 1.50 -7.50 10.93
CA HIS A 39 0.24 -6.94 10.47
C HIS A 39 0.31 -6.58 8.97
N VAL A 40 1.36 -5.86 8.57
CA VAL A 40 1.64 -5.53 7.16
C VAL A 40 1.77 -6.80 6.32
N ASN A 41 2.49 -7.81 6.81
CA ASN A 41 2.61 -9.09 6.11
C ASN A 41 1.26 -9.82 5.96
N SER A 42 0.37 -9.68 6.94
CA SER A 42 -0.97 -10.28 6.88
C SER A 42 -1.85 -9.60 5.83
N ILE A 43 -1.80 -8.27 5.74
CA ILE A 43 -2.49 -7.50 4.69
C ILE A 43 -1.90 -7.86 3.31
N ASN A 44 -0.58 -7.85 3.17
CA ASN A 44 0.08 -8.19 1.91
C ASN A 44 -0.24 -9.62 1.46
N SER A 45 -0.29 -10.58 2.38
CA SER A 45 -0.70 -11.95 2.07
C SER A 45 -2.16 -12.02 1.62
N LEU A 46 -3.04 -11.25 2.24
CA LEU A 46 -4.45 -11.19 1.88
C LEU A 46 -4.63 -10.63 0.46
N HIS A 47 -3.94 -9.54 0.12
CA HIS A 47 -3.94 -8.98 -1.22
C HIS A 47 -3.40 -9.96 -2.25
N ARG A 48 -2.23 -10.56 -1.98
CA ARG A 48 -1.62 -11.50 -2.90
C ARG A 48 -2.52 -12.69 -3.20
N ASN A 49 -3.13 -13.26 -2.17
CA ASN A 49 -4.05 -14.39 -2.36
C ASN A 49 -5.26 -13.97 -3.20
N THR A 50 -5.82 -12.79 -2.92
CA THR A 50 -6.98 -12.27 -3.67
C THR A 50 -6.62 -11.96 -5.12
N GLU A 51 -5.43 -11.40 -5.35
CA GLU A 51 -4.88 -11.18 -6.69
C GLU A 51 -4.73 -12.51 -7.43
N GLU A 52 -4.13 -13.52 -6.81
CA GLU A 52 -3.99 -14.86 -7.40
C GLU A 52 -5.36 -15.50 -7.72
N GLU A 53 -6.38 -15.26 -6.88
CA GLU A 53 -7.76 -15.74 -7.09
C GLU A 53 -8.43 -15.10 -8.31
N ILE A 54 -8.30 -13.78 -8.48
CA ILE A 54 -9.02 -13.04 -9.55
C ILE A 54 -8.19 -12.86 -10.83
N ARG A 55 -6.89 -13.13 -10.81
CA ARG A 55 -5.96 -12.78 -11.91
C ARG A 55 -6.45 -13.26 -13.27
N THR A 56 -6.85 -14.51 -13.38
CA THR A 56 -7.29 -15.08 -14.66
C THR A 56 -8.55 -14.39 -15.18
N GLU A 57 -9.54 -14.16 -14.31
CA GLU A 57 -10.78 -13.45 -14.67
C GLU A 57 -10.49 -12.00 -15.06
N PHE A 58 -9.62 -11.33 -14.30
CA PHE A 58 -9.16 -9.97 -14.60
C PHE A 58 -8.42 -9.88 -15.94
N ASP A 59 -7.52 -10.81 -16.25
CA ASP A 59 -6.78 -10.79 -17.51
C ASP A 59 -7.73 -10.91 -18.71
N PHE A 60 -8.78 -11.73 -18.60
CA PHE A 60 -9.83 -11.80 -19.61
C PHE A 60 -10.62 -10.49 -19.70
N TRP A 61 -11.10 -9.96 -18.57
CA TRP A 61 -11.86 -8.72 -18.52
C TRP A 61 -11.06 -7.53 -19.10
N TRP A 62 -9.79 -7.39 -18.74
CA TRP A 62 -8.90 -6.34 -19.24
C TRP A 62 -8.70 -6.41 -20.75
N SER A 63 -8.55 -7.63 -21.28
CA SER A 63 -8.31 -7.86 -22.70
C SER A 63 -9.55 -7.68 -23.58
N ASP A 64 -10.76 -7.76 -23.00
CA ASP A 64 -12.03 -7.75 -23.75
C ASP A 64 -12.49 -6.34 -24.18
N GLY A 65 -11.85 -5.29 -23.66
CA GLY A 65 -12.22 -3.90 -24.00
C GLY A 65 -11.29 -2.85 -23.39
N PRO A 66 -11.14 -2.82 -22.05
CA PRO A 66 -10.41 -1.76 -21.35
C PRO A 66 -8.99 -1.51 -21.87
N ALA A 67 -8.26 -2.57 -22.25
CA ALA A 67 -6.92 -2.43 -22.83
C ALA A 67 -6.92 -1.59 -24.12
N ASN A 68 -7.91 -1.78 -25.00
CA ASN A 68 -8.04 -1.04 -26.25
C ASN A 68 -8.39 0.43 -26.00
N ASP A 69 -9.30 0.69 -25.06
CA ASP A 69 -9.73 2.05 -24.70
C ASP A 69 -8.57 2.87 -24.10
N VAL A 70 -7.77 2.23 -23.24
CA VAL A 70 -6.57 2.85 -22.66
C VAL A 70 -5.53 3.09 -23.76
N GLN A 71 -5.30 2.12 -24.65
CA GLN A 71 -4.35 2.28 -25.75
C GLN A 71 -4.75 3.43 -26.67
N GLU A 72 -6.03 3.53 -27.04
CA GLU A 72 -6.54 4.63 -27.85
C GLU A 72 -6.43 5.98 -27.12
N SER A 73 -6.74 6.01 -25.81
CA SER A 73 -6.55 7.20 -24.96
C SER A 73 -5.08 7.65 -24.94
N LEU A 74 -4.13 6.73 -24.75
CA LEU A 74 -2.70 7.04 -24.74
C LEU A 74 -2.22 7.59 -26.09
N LEU A 75 -2.68 7.03 -27.20
CA LEU A 75 -2.31 7.48 -28.54
C LEU A 75 -2.90 8.85 -28.90
N THR A 76 -3.99 9.25 -28.25
CA THR A 76 -4.67 10.54 -28.49
C THR A 76 -4.25 11.64 -27.51
N ASP A 77 -3.60 11.30 -26.41
CA ASP A 77 -3.11 12.25 -25.40
C ASP A 77 -1.94 13.09 -25.96
N PRO A 78 -2.08 14.43 -26.01
CA PRO A 78 -1.03 15.32 -26.51
C PRO A 78 0.31 15.15 -25.77
N ILE A 79 0.28 14.95 -24.46
CA ILE A 79 1.47 14.83 -23.62
C ILE A 79 2.21 13.53 -23.95
N VAL A 80 1.47 12.42 -24.06
CA VAL A 80 2.05 11.11 -24.40
C VAL A 80 2.60 11.16 -25.82
N ARG A 81 1.91 11.80 -26.77
CA ARG A 81 2.40 11.95 -28.15
C ARG A 81 3.68 12.77 -28.22
N GLU A 82 3.78 13.87 -27.47
CA GLU A 82 5.02 14.65 -27.39
C GLU A 82 6.18 13.83 -26.82
N GLN A 83 5.92 13.01 -25.79
CA GLN A 83 6.92 12.12 -25.21
C GLN A 83 7.35 11.01 -26.18
N LEU A 84 6.41 10.42 -26.92
CA LEU A 84 6.70 9.38 -27.92
C LEU A 84 7.56 9.90 -29.07
N GLN A 85 7.45 11.18 -29.44
CA GLN A 85 8.33 11.79 -30.46
C GLN A 85 9.80 11.87 -30.02
N LEU A 86 10.08 11.83 -28.71
CA LEU A 86 11.43 11.78 -28.17
C LEU A 86 12.01 10.36 -28.17
N VAL A 87 11.17 9.34 -28.39
CA VAL A 87 11.53 7.92 -28.40
C VAL A 87 11.79 7.49 -29.86
N PRO A 88 12.87 6.74 -30.14
CA PRO A 88 13.10 6.16 -31.46
C PRO A 88 11.88 5.37 -31.94
N GLU A 89 11.54 5.45 -33.23
CA GLU A 89 10.35 4.81 -33.79
C GLU A 89 10.31 3.30 -33.50
N GLU A 90 11.47 2.63 -33.48
CA GLU A 90 11.57 1.20 -33.20
C GLU A 90 11.23 0.83 -31.74
N MET A 91 11.18 1.82 -30.84
CA MET A 91 10.93 1.65 -29.41
C MET A 91 9.57 2.21 -28.96
N GLN A 92 8.82 2.88 -29.85
CA GLN A 92 7.54 3.51 -29.48
C GLN A 92 6.49 2.47 -29.05
N ASP A 93 6.39 1.35 -29.77
CA ASP A 93 5.48 0.26 -29.42
C ASP A 93 5.80 -0.34 -28.04
N ALA A 94 7.08 -0.47 -27.71
CA ALA A 94 7.53 -0.95 -26.41
C ALA A 94 7.21 0.06 -25.30
N ALA A 95 7.34 1.36 -25.57
CA ALA A 95 6.98 2.42 -24.62
C ALA A 95 5.48 2.42 -24.32
N ILE A 96 4.63 2.32 -25.35
CA ILE A 96 3.17 2.20 -25.19
C ILE A 96 2.81 0.94 -24.43
N SER A 97 3.42 -0.20 -24.78
CA SER A 97 3.19 -1.47 -24.09
C SER A 97 3.55 -1.38 -22.60
N SER A 98 4.64 -0.68 -22.27
CA SER A 98 5.04 -0.47 -20.87
C SER A 98 4.00 0.35 -20.10
N LEU A 99 3.44 1.40 -20.72
CA LEU A 99 2.38 2.20 -20.13
C LEU A 99 1.11 1.37 -19.92
N LEU A 100 0.71 0.58 -20.91
CA LEU A 100 -0.45 -0.32 -20.81
C LEU A 100 -0.33 -1.30 -19.64
N VAL A 101 0.86 -1.88 -19.45
CA VAL A 101 1.14 -2.78 -18.31
C VAL A 101 1.03 -2.05 -16.97
N GLU A 102 1.43 -0.77 -16.90
CA GLU A 102 1.27 0.04 -15.70
C GLU A 102 -0.21 0.24 -15.36
N PHE A 103 -1.03 0.64 -16.34
CA PHE A 103 -2.47 0.80 -16.14
C PHE A 103 -3.17 -0.52 -15.81
N GLN A 104 -2.76 -1.63 -16.45
CA GLN A 104 -3.27 -2.96 -16.13
C GLN A 104 -3.00 -3.31 -14.66
N ARG A 105 -1.78 -3.02 -14.17
CA ARG A 105 -1.42 -3.26 -12.76
C ARG A 105 -2.25 -2.40 -11.80
N GLU A 106 -2.49 -1.15 -12.14
CA GLU A 106 -3.31 -0.25 -11.33
C GLU A 106 -4.79 -0.70 -11.28
N ALA A 107 -5.33 -1.12 -12.42
CA ALA A 107 -6.67 -1.69 -12.52
C ALA A 107 -6.78 -3.01 -11.73
N MET A 108 -5.78 -3.90 -11.83
CA MET A 108 -5.72 -5.13 -11.02
C MET A 108 -5.73 -4.80 -9.53
N HIS A 109 -4.91 -3.84 -9.11
CA HIS A 109 -4.86 -3.41 -7.72
C HIS A 109 -6.24 -2.94 -7.23
N LEU A 110 -6.96 -2.15 -8.05
CA LEU A 110 -8.30 -1.71 -7.72
C LEU A 110 -9.31 -2.86 -7.68
N ALA A 111 -9.23 -3.81 -8.60
CA ALA A 111 -10.07 -5.01 -8.63
C ALA A 111 -9.87 -5.88 -7.38
N VAL A 112 -8.61 -6.06 -6.95
CA VAL A 112 -8.28 -6.72 -5.68
C VAL A 112 -8.95 -6.02 -4.51
N HIS A 113 -8.91 -4.68 -4.47
CA HIS A 113 -9.59 -3.93 -3.41
C HIS A 113 -11.11 -4.09 -3.42
N ALA A 114 -11.73 -4.04 -4.60
CA ALA A 114 -13.16 -4.29 -4.74
C ALA A 114 -13.51 -5.66 -4.17
N ARG A 115 -12.72 -6.69 -4.51
CA ARG A 115 -12.89 -8.07 -4.04
C ARG A 115 -12.69 -8.23 -2.53
N LEU A 116 -11.76 -7.48 -1.96
CA LEU A 116 -11.52 -7.48 -0.52
C LEU A 116 -12.66 -6.81 0.25
N GLY A 117 -13.35 -5.83 -0.34
CA GLY A 117 -14.47 -5.12 0.28
C GLY A 117 -14.08 -4.57 1.65
N SER A 118 -14.82 -4.95 2.70
CA SER A 118 -14.57 -4.48 4.08
C SER A 118 -13.46 -5.25 4.82
N ARG A 119 -12.84 -6.28 4.22
CA ARG A 119 -11.91 -7.18 4.95
C ARG A 119 -10.67 -6.45 5.47
N GLU A 120 -10.16 -5.47 4.75
CA GLU A 120 -9.07 -4.60 5.22
C GLU A 120 -9.50 -3.75 6.41
N ALA A 121 -10.66 -3.10 6.31
CA ALA A 121 -11.22 -2.31 7.41
C ALA A 121 -11.44 -3.18 8.66
N ASP A 122 -11.88 -4.43 8.49
CA ASP A 122 -12.04 -5.40 9.58
C ASP A 122 -10.70 -5.77 10.22
N LEU A 123 -9.63 -5.93 9.42
CA LEU A 123 -8.28 -6.14 9.94
C LEU A 123 -7.77 -4.92 10.72
N HIS A 124 -7.99 -3.71 10.20
CA HIS A 124 -7.62 -2.47 10.88
C HIS A 124 -8.42 -2.24 12.17
N SER A 125 -9.68 -2.66 12.22
CA SER A 125 -10.52 -2.57 13.44
C SER A 125 -9.96 -3.38 14.62
N LYS A 126 -9.19 -4.44 14.32
CA LYS A 126 -8.55 -5.34 15.30
C LYS A 126 -7.20 -4.82 15.79
N LEU A 127 -6.77 -3.63 15.36
CA LEU A 127 -5.51 -3.05 15.79
C LEU A 127 -5.50 -2.80 17.32
N PRO A 128 -4.36 -3.04 18.00
CA PRO A 128 -4.25 -2.80 19.43
C PRO A 128 -4.48 -1.33 19.75
N ARG A 129 -5.13 -1.03 20.88
CA ARG A 129 -5.37 0.35 21.36
C ARG A 129 -4.09 1.04 21.90
N ILE A 130 -2.91 0.58 21.49
CA ILE A 130 -1.65 1.24 21.81
C ILE A 130 -1.60 2.53 20.98
N ARG A 131 -1.73 3.68 21.66
CA ARG A 131 -1.99 4.99 21.04
C ARG A 131 -1.03 5.33 19.88
N GLY A 132 0.27 5.03 20.03
CA GLY A 132 1.28 5.31 19.00
C GLY A 132 1.32 4.29 17.85
N LEU A 133 0.92 3.04 18.09
CA LEU A 133 0.84 2.03 17.03
C LEU A 133 -0.36 2.26 16.13
N ARG A 134 -1.48 2.56 16.79
CA ARG A 134 -2.76 2.77 16.12
C ARG A 134 -2.70 3.98 15.22
N SER A 135 -2.04 5.07 15.63
CA SER A 135 -1.87 6.24 14.76
C SER A 135 -1.08 5.91 13.51
N VAL A 136 0.10 5.28 13.65
CA VAL A 136 0.95 4.94 12.47
C VAL A 136 0.23 4.03 11.48
N MET A 137 -0.50 3.03 11.98
CA MET A 137 -1.24 2.10 11.12
C MET A 137 -2.49 2.75 10.49
N LEU A 138 -3.13 3.70 11.18
CA LEU A 138 -4.23 4.48 10.60
C LEU A 138 -3.72 5.44 9.53
N ASP A 139 -2.60 6.12 9.76
CA ASP A 139 -1.97 7.00 8.76
C ASP A 139 -1.61 6.21 7.48
N GLN A 140 -1.12 4.98 7.62
CA GLN A 140 -0.86 4.08 6.49
C GLN A 140 -2.14 3.70 5.75
N TYR A 141 -3.22 3.38 6.48
CA TYR A 141 -4.51 3.06 5.87
C TYR A 141 -5.13 4.27 5.15
N GLU A 142 -5.09 5.46 5.75
CA GLU A 142 -5.58 6.70 5.12
C GLU A 142 -4.75 7.06 3.89
N GLY A 143 -3.43 6.87 3.95
CA GLY A 143 -2.53 7.02 2.80
C GLY A 143 -2.91 6.06 1.67
N HIS A 144 -3.20 4.81 2.01
CA HIS A 144 -3.64 3.78 1.07
C HIS A 144 -4.99 4.12 0.42
N GLN A 145 -5.97 4.59 1.20
CA GLN A 145 -7.26 5.06 0.66
C GLN A 145 -7.09 6.26 -0.29
N SER A 146 -6.16 7.16 0.03
CA SER A 146 -5.82 8.29 -0.84
C SER A 146 -5.17 7.83 -2.14
N GLU A 147 -4.30 6.82 -2.09
CA GLU A 147 -3.71 6.19 -3.28
C GLU A 147 -4.78 5.54 -4.16
N LEU A 148 -5.73 4.80 -3.58
CA LEU A 148 -6.83 4.21 -4.34
C LEU A 148 -7.68 5.27 -5.03
N LYS A 149 -7.94 6.41 -4.37
CA LYS A 149 -8.64 7.52 -4.99
C LYS A 149 -7.86 8.04 -6.21
N ARG A 150 -6.55 8.23 -6.09
CA ARG A 150 -5.69 8.67 -7.20
C ARG A 150 -5.70 7.65 -8.35
N VAL A 151 -5.68 6.36 -8.05
CA VAL A 151 -5.74 5.29 -9.05
C VAL A 151 -7.08 5.32 -9.80
N ARG A 152 -8.21 5.49 -9.10
CA ARG A 152 -9.53 5.65 -9.72
C ARG A 152 -9.56 6.83 -10.68
N GLU A 153 -9.05 7.99 -10.25
CA GLU A 153 -8.97 9.20 -11.08
C GLU A 153 -8.11 8.95 -12.34
N LYS A 154 -6.93 8.35 -12.16
CA LYS A 154 -6.01 8.03 -13.26
C LYS A 154 -6.60 7.04 -14.28
N LEU A 155 -7.30 6.00 -13.82
CA LEU A 155 -7.98 5.03 -14.69
C LEU A 155 -9.16 5.67 -15.44
N PHE A 156 -9.94 6.48 -14.74
CA PHE A 156 -11.07 7.21 -15.32
C PHE A 156 -10.62 8.19 -16.43
N GLU A 157 -9.53 8.93 -16.21
CA GLU A 157 -8.93 9.81 -17.24
C GLU A 157 -8.51 9.04 -18.51
N ARG A 158 -8.21 7.73 -18.37
CA ARG A 158 -7.90 6.83 -19.47
C ARG A 158 -9.10 6.04 -20.00
N LYS A 159 -10.31 6.51 -19.72
CA LYS A 159 -11.59 5.93 -20.19
C LYS A 159 -11.87 4.51 -19.67
N VAL A 160 -11.19 4.05 -18.62
CA VAL A 160 -11.57 2.80 -17.97
C VAL A 160 -12.86 3.03 -17.17
N ASP A 161 -13.87 2.19 -17.37
CA ASP A 161 -15.08 2.19 -16.53
C ASP A 161 -14.76 1.62 -15.15
N VAL A 162 -14.40 2.52 -14.24
CA VAL A 162 -14.04 2.19 -12.86
C VAL A 162 -15.22 1.60 -12.10
N GLU A 163 -16.44 2.06 -12.36
CA GLU A 163 -17.64 1.56 -11.66
C GLU A 163 -17.98 0.14 -12.10
N GLU A 164 -17.84 -0.17 -13.39
CA GLU A 164 -17.98 -1.52 -13.91
C GLU A 164 -16.91 -2.45 -13.33
N LEU A 165 -15.64 -2.02 -13.32
CA LEU A 165 -14.53 -2.79 -12.75
C LEU A 165 -14.83 -3.15 -11.28
N GLU A 166 -15.15 -2.16 -10.45
CA GLU A 166 -15.41 -2.41 -9.04
C GLU A 166 -16.66 -3.29 -8.84
N ARG A 167 -17.70 -3.14 -9.66
CA ARG A 167 -18.90 -3.97 -9.59
C ARG A 167 -18.65 -5.41 -10.03
N HIS A 168 -17.80 -5.61 -11.03
CA HIS A 168 -17.46 -6.93 -11.55
C HIS A 168 -16.67 -7.75 -10.52
N PHE A 169 -15.74 -7.11 -9.81
CA PHE A 169 -14.81 -7.80 -8.90
C PHE A 169 -15.19 -7.74 -7.40
N ALA A 170 -16.24 -7.03 -6.98
CA ALA A 170 -16.74 -7.05 -5.60
C ALA A 170 -17.44 -8.37 -5.22
#